data_AF-A0A5J4N4G0-F1
#
_entry.id   AF-A0A5J4N4G0-F1
#
_cell.length_a   1.000
_cell.length_b   1.000
_cell.length_c   1.000
_cell.angle_alpha   90.00
_cell.angle_beta   90.00
_cell.angle_gamma   90.00
#
_symmetry.space_group_name_H-M   'P 1'
#
loop_
_entity.id
_entity.type
_entity.pdbx_description
1 polymer ?
#
loop_
_entity_poly.entity_id
_entity_poly.type
_entity_poly.pdbx_seq_one_letter_code
_entity_poly.pdbx_strand_id
1 'polypeptide(L)' 'GWQLTEHSFIKAIITEQVKCQCLAVDMRGHGDTKCDDDSDLSIDTLAKDVIKIIFAMYPTEAPPIILVGHR' A
#
# COMPACT_ATOMS: atom_id res chain seq x y z
N GLY A 1 4.42 -0.73 -18.47
CA GLY A 1 3.75 -1.86 -19.15
C GLY A 1 3.00 -2.74 -18.17
N TRP A 2 3.68 -3.28 -17.14
CA TRP A 2 3.13 -4.29 -16.22
C TRP A 2 2.63 -3.76 -14.87
N GLN A 3 2.97 -2.53 -14.50
CA GLN A 3 2.66 -1.97 -13.16
C GLN A 3 1.23 -1.39 -13.04
N LEU A 4 0.58 -1.09 -14.17
CA LEU A 4 -0.77 -0.51 -14.22
C LEU A 4 -1.89 -1.58 -14.22
N THR A 5 -1.57 -2.84 -14.55
CA THR A 5 -2.55 -3.92 -14.66
C THR A 5 -2.99 -4.48 -13.32
N GLU A 6 -2.10 -4.51 -12.32
CA GLU A 6 -2.36 -5.16 -11.03
C GLU A 6 -3.22 -4.31 -10.11
N HIS A 7 -2.92 -3.00 -10.01
CA HIS A 7 -3.74 -2.02 -9.32
C HIS A 7 -5.17 -1.96 -9.83
N SER A 8 -5.36 -2.11 -11.14
CA SER A 8 -6.68 -2.12 -11.78
C SER A 8 -7.48 -3.38 -11.43
N PHE A 9 -6.82 -4.53 -11.35
CA PHE A 9 -7.46 -5.82 -11.12
C PHE A 9 -8.00 -5.98 -9.69
N ILE A 10 -7.20 -5.65 -8.67
CA ILE A 10 -7.63 -5.69 -7.27
C ILE A 10 -8.76 -4.67 -7.04
N LYS A 11 -8.67 -3.49 -7.67
CA LYS A 11 -9.72 -2.48 -7.60
C LYS A 11 -11.03 -2.99 -8.20
N ALA A 12 -11.02 -3.61 -9.37
CA ALA A 12 -12.22 -4.14 -10.03
C ALA A 12 -12.92 -5.22 -9.19
N ILE A 13 -12.18 -6.24 -8.74
CA ILE A 13 -12.77 -7.36 -7.98
C ILE A 13 -13.35 -6.90 -6.64
N ILE A 14 -12.61 -6.07 -5.91
CA ILE A 14 -13.01 -5.70 -4.56
C ILE A 14 -14.19 -4.72 -4.59
N THR A 15 -14.17 -3.73 -5.48
CA THR A 15 -15.21 -2.70 -5.51
C THR A 15 -16.56 -3.21 -6.03
N GLU A 16 -16.58 -4.27 -6.84
CA GLU A 16 -17.83 -4.82 -7.39
C GLU A 16 -18.50 -5.88 -6.50
N GLN A 17 -17.77 -6.54 -5.61
CA GLN A 17 -18.29 -7.69 -4.84
C GLN A 17 -18.40 -7.45 -3.33
N VAL A 18 -17.66 -6.47 -2.77
CA VAL A 18 -17.63 -6.21 -1.33
C VAL A 18 -17.63 -4.71 -1.05
N LYS A 19 -18.42 -4.27 -0.06
CA LYS A 19 -18.34 -2.89 0.44
C LYS A 19 -17.14 -2.77 1.38
N CYS A 20 -16.03 -2.24 0.89
CA CYS A 20 -14.88 -1.88 1.72
C CYS A 20 -14.15 -0.65 1.17
N GLN A 21 -13.21 -0.15 1.96
CA GLN A 21 -12.27 0.89 1.55
C GLN A 21 -10.99 0.23 1.05
N CYS A 22 -10.45 0.72 -0.05
CA CYS A 22 -9.21 0.23 -0.64
C CYS A 22 -8.16 1.34 -0.62
N LEU A 23 -7.00 1.04 -0.07
CA LEU A 23 -5.82 1.89 -0.12
C LEU A 23 -4.75 1.16 -0.92
N ALA A 24 -4.44 1.68 -2.11
CA ALA A 24 -3.29 1.26 -2.90
C ALA A 24 -2.17 2.27 -2.68
N VAL A 25 -0.96 1.78 -2.37
CA VAL A 25 0.18 2.63 -2.02
C VAL A 25 1.38 2.24 -2.87
N ASP A 26 2.03 3.24 -3.44
CA ASP A 26 3.36 3.09 -4.00
C ASP A 26 4.36 2.91 -2.86
N MET A 27 4.97 1.73 -2.76
CA MET A 27 6.01 1.49 -1.76
C MET A 27 7.31 2.25 -2.10
N ARG A 28 8.19 2.39 -1.12
CA ARG A 28 9.56 2.91 -1.30
C ARG A 28 10.21 2.32 -2.56
N GLY A 29 10.91 3.17 -3.31
CA GLY A 29 11.58 2.78 -4.55
C GLY A 29 10.65 2.54 -5.74
N HIS A 30 9.34 2.79 -5.60
CA HIS A 30 8.34 2.59 -6.66
C HIS A 30 7.46 3.83 -6.85
N GLY A 31 6.96 3.99 -8.08
CA GLY A 31 5.98 5.02 -8.44
C GLY A 31 6.42 6.43 -8.03
N ASP A 32 5.49 7.16 -7.41
CA ASP A 32 5.70 8.56 -7.01
C ASP A 32 6.15 8.73 -5.56
N THR A 33 6.30 7.64 -4.80
CA THR A 33 6.81 7.69 -3.42
C THR A 33 8.27 8.11 -3.38
N LYS A 34 8.60 9.00 -2.44
CA LYS A 34 9.96 9.49 -2.18
C LYS A 34 10.33 9.28 -0.72
N CYS A 35 11.51 8.72 -0.48
CA CYS A 35 12.08 8.52 0.85
C CYS A 35 13.49 9.11 0.91
N ASP A 36 14.00 9.34 2.12
CA ASP A 36 15.38 9.85 2.32
C ASP A 36 16.44 8.88 1.77
N ASP A 37 16.16 7.58 1.84
CA ASP A 37 16.96 6.52 1.22
C ASP A 37 16.03 5.54 0.49
N ASP A 38 15.82 5.77 -0.80
CA ASP A 38 15.01 4.90 -1.65
C ASP A 38 15.67 3.53 -1.92
N SER A 39 16.95 3.34 -1.57
CA SER A 39 17.70 2.11 -1.83
C SER A 39 17.62 1.07 -0.72
N ASP A 40 17.25 1.47 0.51
CA ASP A 40 16.99 0.55 1.61
C ASP A 40 15.65 -0.17 1.43
N LEU A 41 15.68 -1.25 0.65
CA LEU A 41 14.56 -2.14 0.39
C LEU A 41 14.52 -3.33 1.36
N SER A 42 15.13 -3.20 2.54
CA SER A 42 15.08 -4.26 3.55
C SER A 42 13.64 -4.50 4.04
N ILE A 43 13.34 -5.75 4.42
CA ILE A 43 12.01 -6.13 4.91
C ILE A 43 11.61 -5.28 6.12
N ASP A 44 12.55 -5.01 7.03
CA ASP A 44 12.29 -4.19 8.21
C ASP A 44 11.92 -2.74 7.84
N THR A 45 12.60 -2.17 6.85
CA THR A 45 12.31 -0.80 6.40
C THR A 45 10.97 -0.73 5.67
N LEU A 46 10.69 -1.66 4.75
CA LEU A 46 9.42 -1.72 4.04
C LEU A 46 8.23 -1.95 5.00
N ALA A 47 8.39 -2.80 6.02
CA ALA A 47 7.36 -3.03 7.04
C ALA A 47 7.10 -1.76 7.87
N LYS A 48 8.17 -1.04 8.26
CA LYS A 48 8.05 0.24 8.97
C LYS A 48 7.34 1.30 8.12
N ASP A 49 7.53 1.30 6.81
CA ASP A 49 6.84 2.23 5.92
C ASP A 49 5.33 2.00 5.91
N VAL A 50 4.89 0.74 5.83
CA VAL A 50 3.45 0.40 5.94
C VAL A 50 2.88 0.90 7.27
N ILE A 51 3.60 0.73 8.37
CA ILE A 51 3.20 1.22 9.69
C ILE A 51 3.07 2.75 9.69
N LYS A 52 4.04 3.48 9.14
CA LYS A 52 4.00 4.94 9.03
C LYS A 52 2.80 5.42 8.22
N ILE A 53 2.50 4.75 7.10
CA ILE A 53 1.35 5.07 6.26
C ILE A 53 0.05 4.90 7.06
N ILE A 54 -0.13 3.78 7.77
CA ILE A 54 -1.32 3.52 8.59
C ILE A 54 -1.50 4.62 9.65
N PHE A 55 -0.43 4.98 10.37
CA PHE A 55 -0.51 6.03 11.39
C PHE A 55 -0.75 7.44 10.81
N ALA A 56 -0.23 7.72 9.62
CA ALA A 56 -0.49 8.99 8.94
C ALA A 56 -1.96 9.10 8.47
N MET A 57 -2.54 7.99 8.00
CA MET A 57 -3.93 7.94 7.54
C MET A 57 -4.94 7.89 8.70
N TYR A 58 -4.58 7.20 9.78
CA TYR A 58 -5.43 6.95 10.94
C TYR A 58 -4.71 7.34 12.24
N PRO A 59 -4.58 8.64 12.53
CA PRO A 59 -3.79 9.14 13.66
C PRO A 59 -4.40 8.82 15.04
N THR A 60 -5.67 8.44 15.10
CA THR A 60 -6.40 8.15 16.34
C THR A 60 -6.79 6.68 16.44
N GLU A 61 -7.61 6.19 15.51
CA GLU A 61 -8.11 4.83 15.48
C GLU A 61 -8.22 4.37 14.03
N ALA A 62 -7.62 3.22 13.72
CA ALA A 62 -7.70 2.61 12.40
C ALA A 62 -8.93 1.68 12.33
N PRO A 63 -9.65 1.64 11.19
CA PRO A 63 -10.66 0.61 10.96
C PRO A 63 -10.00 -0.79 10.87
N PRO A 64 -10.77 -1.89 10.84
CA PRO A 64 -10.22 -3.20 10.53
C PRO A 64 -9.45 -3.18 9.19
N ILE A 65 -8.17 -3.54 9.22
CA ILE A 65 -7.28 -3.54 8.06
C ILE A 65 -6.94 -4.98 7.66
N ILE A 66 -7.06 -5.27 6.36
CA ILE A 66 -6.55 -6.49 5.73
C ILE A 66 -5.36 -6.07 4.87
N LEU A 67 -4.17 -6.57 5.18
CA LEU A 67 -2.98 -6.33 4.36
C LEU A 67 -2.93 -7.34 3.22
N VAL A 68 -2.86 -6.84 1.99
CA VAL A 68 -2.71 -7.64 0.77
C VAL A 68 -1.42 -7.23 0.09
N GLY A 69 -0.54 -8.19 -0.14
CA GLY A 69 0.73 -7.98 -0.82
C GLY A 69 0.91 -8.96 -1.99
N HIS A 70 1.65 -8.52 -2.99
CA HIS A 70 2.17 -9.34 -4.09
C HIS A 70 3.69 -9.13 -4.18
N ARG A 71 4.39 -9.97 -4.96
CA ARG A 71 5.83 -9.83 -5.19
C ARG A 71 6.14 -8.89 -6.35
#